data_AF-A0A4P9YYM9-F1
#
_entry.id   AF-A0A4P9YYM9-F1
#
_cell.length_a   1.000
_cell.length_b   1.000
_cell.length_c   1.000
_cell.angle_alpha   90.00
_cell.angle_beta   90.00
_cell.angle_gamma   90.00
#
_symmetry.space_group_name_H-M   'P 1'
#
loop_
_entity.id
_entity.type
_entity.pdbx_description
1 polymer ?
#
loop_
_entity_poly.entity_id
_entity_poly.type
_entity_poly.pdbx_seq_one_letter_code
_entity_poly.pdbx_strand_id
1 'polypeptide(L)'
;LQQKGLTLPKAVKTGTTIAGVIFKDGIVLGADTRATEGPIVADKNCEKIHYLAPNMYCCGAGTAADTEFTTALIASQLELHRLTTGRESRAVTAMTMLKQMLFKYQGHIGAALVLGGYDCTGPQLFTIYPHGSTDKLPYVTMGSGSLAAMAVFEAGWKRDMERQEAIDLVREAIESGIFNDLGSGSNVDICVIEKGKHEMLRNYARPNERGQKERSYRFVRGTTDVLQTSVRSLVTVVEGDQSNNNSGGGRGE
;
A
#
# COMPACT_ATOMS: atom_id res chain seq x y z
N LEU A 1 -26.77 -23.35 -4.20
CA LEU A 1 -25.57 -23.52 -3.34
C LEU A 1 -25.85 -23.10 -1.89
N GLN A 2 -26.32 -21.88 -1.62
CA GLN A 2 -26.77 -21.48 -0.27
C GLN A 2 -27.91 -22.35 0.29
N GLN A 3 -28.89 -22.74 -0.55
CA GLN A 3 -29.95 -23.68 -0.16
C GLN A 3 -29.45 -25.10 0.18
N LYS A 4 -28.19 -25.44 -0.15
CA LYS A 4 -27.54 -26.72 0.19
C LYS A 4 -26.60 -26.61 1.41
N GLY A 5 -26.70 -25.53 2.20
CA GLY A 5 -25.89 -25.34 3.42
C GLY A 5 -24.44 -24.90 3.18
N LEU A 6 -24.02 -24.72 1.92
CA LEU A 6 -22.71 -24.17 1.59
C LEU A 6 -22.72 -22.65 1.80
N THR A 7 -22.02 -22.21 2.85
CA THR A 7 -21.74 -20.79 3.07
C THR A 7 -20.61 -20.37 2.13
N LEU A 8 -20.84 -19.31 1.36
CA LEU A 8 -19.77 -18.72 0.55
C LEU A 8 -18.71 -18.12 1.49
N PRO A 9 -17.41 -18.26 1.18
CA PRO A 9 -16.37 -17.59 1.95
C PRO A 9 -16.66 -16.09 1.95
N LYS A 10 -16.74 -15.50 3.15
CA LYS A 10 -16.92 -14.05 3.28
C LYS A 10 -15.58 -13.39 2.98
N ALA A 11 -15.59 -12.38 2.11
CA ALA A 11 -14.42 -11.55 1.89
C ALA A 11 -13.98 -10.91 3.21
N VAL A 12 -12.70 -11.09 3.55
CA VAL A 12 -12.11 -10.48 4.75
C VAL A 12 -11.84 -9.02 4.43
N LYS A 13 -12.51 -8.13 5.17
CA LYS A 13 -12.26 -6.69 5.10
C LYS A 13 -11.20 -6.32 6.11
N THR A 14 -10.30 -5.45 5.71
CA THR A 14 -9.32 -4.84 6.60
C THR A 14 -9.90 -3.55 7.17
N GLY A 15 -9.60 -3.27 8.44
CA GLY A 15 -9.73 -1.93 8.99
C GLY A 15 -8.67 -1.01 8.37
N THR A 16 -9.06 0.21 7.98
CA THR A 16 -8.19 1.12 7.20
C THR A 16 -8.72 2.53 7.26
N THR A 17 -7.82 3.51 7.31
CA THR A 17 -8.13 4.92 7.04
C THR A 17 -7.24 5.40 5.90
N ILE A 18 -7.86 5.87 4.82
CA ILE A 18 -7.18 6.53 3.71
C ILE A 18 -7.81 7.89 3.45
N ALA A 19 -6.99 8.85 3.06
CA ALA A 19 -7.41 10.23 2.85
C ALA A 19 -6.63 10.87 1.71
N GLY A 20 -7.17 11.93 1.14
CA GLY A 20 -6.47 12.74 0.16
C GLY A 20 -6.98 14.17 0.12
N VAL A 21 -6.11 15.10 -0.25
CA VAL A 21 -6.42 16.53 -0.39
C VAL A 21 -5.68 17.14 -1.57
N ILE A 22 -6.35 18.02 -2.30
CA ILE A 22 -5.76 18.89 -3.31
C ILE A 22 -5.24 20.14 -2.60
N PHE A 23 -3.99 20.47 -2.86
CA PHE A 23 -3.36 21.73 -2.45
C PHE A 23 -2.95 22.53 -3.69
N LYS A 24 -2.43 23.74 -3.49
CA LYS A 24 -2.16 24.72 -4.57
C LYS A 24 -1.37 24.13 -5.75
N ASP A 25 -0.32 23.37 -5.46
CA ASP A 25 0.62 22.86 -6.48
C ASP A 25 0.52 21.34 -6.69
N GLY A 26 -0.46 20.67 -6.08
CA GLY A 26 -0.53 19.20 -6.17
C GLY A 26 -1.59 18.52 -5.31
N ILE A 27 -1.32 17.26 -4.98
CA ILE A 27 -2.17 16.38 -4.19
C ILE A 27 -1.33 15.74 -3.09
N VAL A 28 -1.91 15.59 -1.91
CA VAL A 28 -1.37 14.74 -0.85
C VAL A 28 -2.34 13.59 -0.63
N LEU A 29 -1.84 12.36 -0.69
CA LEU A 29 -2.54 11.15 -0.29
C LEU A 29 -1.96 10.64 1.04
N GLY A 30 -2.80 10.08 1.89
CA GLY A 30 -2.39 9.50 3.16
C GLY A 30 -3.08 8.19 3.45
N ALA A 31 -2.40 7.31 4.17
CA ALA A 31 -2.91 6.02 4.61
C ALA A 31 -2.26 5.58 5.93
N ASP A 32 -2.97 4.78 6.71
CA ASP A 32 -2.39 4.05 7.84
C ASP A 32 -1.75 2.72 7.40
N THR A 33 -0.87 2.15 8.21
CA THR A 33 -0.10 0.93 7.85
C THR A 33 -0.61 -0.38 8.46
N ARG A 34 -1.73 -0.37 9.19
CA ARG A 34 -2.30 -1.57 9.80
C ARG A 34 -3.16 -2.34 8.80
N ALA A 35 -3.01 -3.67 8.76
CA ALA A 35 -3.97 -4.56 8.11
C ALA A 35 -4.50 -5.58 9.13
N THR A 36 -5.82 -5.73 9.21
CA THR A 36 -6.49 -6.64 10.15
C THR A 36 -7.09 -7.85 9.44
N GLU A 37 -7.06 -9.00 10.10
CA GLU A 37 -7.80 -10.21 9.72
C GLU A 37 -8.82 -10.50 10.83
N GLY A 38 -10.05 -10.04 10.62
CA GLY A 38 -11.05 -9.99 11.68
C GLY A 38 -10.58 -9.07 12.83
N PRO A 39 -10.60 -9.53 14.10
CA PRO A 39 -10.17 -8.72 15.23
C PRO A 39 -8.64 -8.69 15.44
N ILE A 40 -7.86 -9.43 14.63
CA ILE A 40 -6.41 -9.58 14.82
C ILE A 40 -5.67 -8.65 13.84
N VAL A 41 -4.63 -7.98 14.32
CA VAL A 41 -3.70 -7.25 13.45
C VAL A 41 -2.78 -8.25 12.75
N ALA A 42 -2.98 -8.46 11.46
CA ALA A 42 -2.22 -9.38 10.62
C ALA A 42 -0.88 -8.76 10.19
N ASP A 43 -0.89 -7.48 9.80
CA ASP A 43 0.32 -6.72 9.45
C ASP A 43 0.29 -5.34 10.11
N LYS A 44 1.45 -4.89 10.59
CA LYS A 44 1.66 -3.58 11.20
C LYS A 44 2.25 -2.55 10.22
N ASN A 45 2.81 -2.99 9.10
CA ASN A 45 3.49 -2.14 8.13
C ASN A 45 3.08 -2.45 6.68
N CYS A 46 1.79 -2.57 6.44
CA CYS A 46 1.20 -2.82 5.12
C CYS A 46 1.17 -1.54 4.27
N GLU A 47 1.48 -1.67 2.97
CA GLU A 47 1.39 -0.57 1.99
C GLU A 47 -0.01 -0.49 1.38
N LYS A 48 -0.62 0.70 1.43
CA LYS A 48 -1.96 0.94 0.88
C LYS A 48 -2.01 1.99 -0.22
N ILE A 49 -0.91 2.69 -0.47
CA ILE A 49 -0.78 3.68 -1.53
C ILE A 49 -0.10 3.01 -2.73
N HIS A 50 -0.88 2.60 -3.70
CA HIS A 50 -0.43 1.85 -4.86
C HIS A 50 -0.02 2.78 -6.00
N TYR A 51 1.07 2.44 -6.67
CA TYR A 51 1.50 3.11 -7.90
C TYR A 51 0.57 2.74 -9.07
N LEU A 52 0.18 3.74 -9.88
CA LEU A 52 -0.53 3.51 -11.14
C LEU A 52 0.25 4.02 -12.35
N ALA A 53 0.80 5.22 -12.26
CA ALA A 53 1.58 5.85 -13.32
C ALA A 53 2.58 6.86 -12.71
N PRO A 54 3.58 7.37 -13.46
CA PRO A 54 4.59 8.28 -12.91
C PRO A 54 4.01 9.54 -12.24
N ASN A 55 2.81 9.94 -12.64
CA ASN A 55 2.07 11.12 -12.18
C ASN A 55 0.82 10.80 -11.35
N MET A 56 0.64 9.55 -10.90
CA MET A 56 -0.62 9.08 -10.33
C MET A 56 -0.46 7.90 -9.35
N TYR A 57 -1.12 8.02 -8.20
CA TYR A 57 -1.19 6.98 -7.17
C TYR A 57 -2.65 6.75 -6.73
N CYS A 58 -2.90 5.59 -6.15
CA CYS A 58 -4.22 5.17 -5.72
C CYS A 58 -4.17 4.51 -4.35
N CYS A 59 -4.90 5.04 -3.38
CA CYS A 59 -5.04 4.41 -2.07
C CYS A 59 -6.15 3.35 -2.10
N GLY A 60 -5.87 2.18 -1.54
CA GLY A 60 -6.83 1.08 -1.40
C GLY A 60 -7.44 0.97 -0.01
N ALA A 61 -8.76 0.79 0.05
CA ALA A 61 -9.50 0.39 1.25
C ALA A 61 -10.51 -0.72 0.93
N GLY A 62 -10.93 -1.46 1.96
CA GLY A 62 -11.87 -2.58 1.83
C GLY A 62 -11.17 -3.94 1.83
N THR A 63 -11.46 -4.77 0.84
CA THR A 63 -10.79 -6.07 0.69
C THR A 63 -9.39 -5.84 0.09
N ALA A 64 -8.33 -6.10 0.86
CA ALA A 64 -6.96 -5.78 0.46
C ALA A 64 -6.52 -6.44 -0.86
N ALA A 65 -6.86 -7.72 -1.05
CA ALA A 65 -6.54 -8.43 -2.29
C ALA A 65 -7.27 -7.81 -3.51
N ASP A 66 -8.54 -7.43 -3.35
CA ASP A 66 -9.31 -6.80 -4.43
C ASP A 66 -8.67 -5.47 -4.84
N THR A 67 -8.22 -4.65 -3.88
CA THR A 67 -7.57 -3.37 -4.18
C THR A 67 -6.22 -3.58 -4.87
N GLU A 68 -5.42 -4.54 -4.41
CA GLU A 68 -4.10 -4.83 -4.98
C GLU A 68 -4.20 -5.32 -6.43
N PHE A 69 -5.03 -6.33 -6.70
CA PHE A 69 -5.18 -6.86 -8.06
C PHE A 69 -5.88 -5.88 -8.99
N THR A 70 -6.85 -5.11 -8.50
CA THR A 70 -7.53 -4.09 -9.31
C THR A 70 -6.56 -2.99 -9.70
N THR A 71 -5.78 -2.45 -8.76
CA THR A 71 -4.82 -1.37 -9.06
C THR A 71 -3.68 -1.85 -9.95
N ALA A 72 -3.14 -3.06 -9.72
CA ALA A 72 -2.10 -3.65 -10.55
C ALA A 72 -2.55 -3.85 -12.02
N LEU A 73 -3.78 -4.33 -12.23
CA LEU A 73 -4.34 -4.48 -13.58
C LEU A 73 -4.46 -3.13 -14.28
N ILE A 74 -4.99 -2.11 -13.59
CA ILE A 74 -5.16 -0.79 -14.18
C ILE A 74 -3.81 -0.10 -14.43
N ALA A 75 -2.81 -0.27 -13.55
CA ALA A 75 -1.46 0.22 -13.78
C ALA A 75 -0.87 -0.34 -15.08
N SER A 76 -1.00 -1.65 -15.30
CA SER A 76 -0.54 -2.31 -16.53
C SER A 76 -1.26 -1.77 -17.78
N GLN A 77 -2.58 -1.57 -17.71
CA GLN A 77 -3.35 -1.01 -18.83
C GLN A 77 -2.97 0.45 -19.13
N LEU A 78 -2.72 1.25 -18.09
CA LEU A 78 -2.25 2.62 -18.23
C LEU A 78 -0.85 2.69 -18.85
N GLU A 79 0.03 1.76 -18.49
CA GLU A 79 1.35 1.65 -19.10
C GLU A 79 1.27 1.34 -20.59
N LEU A 80 0.48 0.33 -20.98
CA LEU A 80 0.25 0.01 -22.39
C LEU A 80 -0.34 1.21 -23.17
N HIS A 81 -1.30 1.90 -22.58
CA HIS A 81 -1.92 3.09 -23.18
C HIS A 81 -0.91 4.24 -23.35
N ARG A 82 -0.06 4.48 -22.34
CA ARG A 82 1.00 5.49 -22.38
C ARG A 82 2.05 5.17 -23.43
N LEU A 83 2.48 3.91 -23.54
CA LEU A 83 3.43 3.47 -24.57
C LEU A 83 2.87 3.62 -25.98
N THR A 84 1.57 3.32 -26.16
CA THR A 84 0.90 3.45 -27.46
C THR A 84 0.72 4.93 -27.87
N THR A 85 0.34 5.79 -26.92
CA THR A 85 0.04 7.20 -27.21
C THR A 85 1.27 8.10 -27.21
N GLY A 86 2.37 7.68 -26.57
CA GLY A 86 3.56 8.49 -26.34
C GLY A 86 3.30 9.70 -25.44
N ARG A 87 2.24 9.69 -24.63
CA ARG A 87 1.79 10.82 -23.79
C ARG A 87 1.54 10.38 -22.36
N GLU A 88 1.66 11.31 -21.41
CA GLU A 88 1.36 11.05 -20.00
C GLU A 88 -0.10 10.60 -19.77
N SER A 89 -0.27 9.77 -18.73
CA SER A 89 -1.57 9.25 -18.32
C SER A 89 -2.46 10.36 -17.74
N ARG A 90 -3.72 10.41 -18.16
CA ARG A 90 -4.72 11.34 -17.58
C ARG A 90 -5.46 10.68 -16.41
N ALA A 91 -5.71 11.43 -15.35
CA ALA A 91 -6.41 10.91 -14.16
C ALA A 91 -7.83 10.43 -14.49
N VAL A 92 -8.52 11.13 -15.40
CA VAL A 92 -9.84 10.72 -15.90
C VAL A 92 -9.83 9.36 -16.61
N THR A 93 -8.73 8.97 -17.26
CA THR A 93 -8.61 7.68 -17.93
C THR A 93 -8.56 6.55 -16.90
N ALA A 94 -7.72 6.69 -15.88
CA ALA A 94 -7.62 5.72 -14.80
C ALA A 94 -8.95 5.59 -14.03
N MET A 95 -9.58 6.71 -13.67
CA MET A 95 -10.90 6.72 -13.03
C MET A 95 -11.96 6.00 -13.88
N THR A 96 -11.93 6.21 -15.20
CA THR A 96 -12.89 5.57 -16.12
C THR A 96 -12.68 4.07 -16.22
N MET A 97 -11.42 3.62 -16.31
CA MET A 97 -11.10 2.18 -16.33
C MET A 97 -11.52 1.50 -15.02
N LEU A 98 -11.21 2.12 -13.87
CA LEU A 98 -11.58 1.63 -12.55
C LEU A 98 -13.09 1.50 -12.39
N LYS A 99 -13.86 2.57 -12.69
CA LYS A 99 -15.32 2.54 -12.50
C LYS A 99 -16.00 1.52 -13.42
N GLN A 100 -15.55 1.39 -14.67
CA GLN A 100 -16.12 0.44 -15.62
C GLN A 100 -15.85 -1.01 -15.18
N MET A 101 -14.62 -1.27 -14.72
CA MET A 101 -14.26 -2.58 -14.18
C MET A 101 -15.12 -2.91 -12.95
N LEU A 102 -15.16 -2.03 -11.95
CA LEU A 102 -15.91 -2.28 -10.71
C LEU A 102 -17.42 -2.43 -10.96
N PHE A 103 -17.99 -1.59 -11.83
CA PHE A 103 -19.38 -1.69 -12.23
C PHE A 103 -19.67 -3.01 -12.97
N LYS A 104 -18.76 -3.50 -13.82
CA LYS A 104 -18.91 -4.81 -14.49
C LYS A 104 -19.09 -5.95 -13.49
N TYR A 105 -18.45 -5.88 -12.33
CA TYR A 105 -18.58 -6.87 -11.26
C TYR A 105 -19.69 -6.55 -10.25
N GLN A 106 -20.52 -5.54 -10.49
CA GLN A 106 -21.71 -5.21 -9.70
C GLN A 106 -21.46 -5.14 -8.18
N GLY A 107 -20.29 -4.64 -7.76
CA GLY A 107 -19.93 -4.51 -6.36
C GLY A 107 -19.40 -5.78 -5.67
N HIS A 108 -19.19 -6.87 -6.40
CA HIS A 108 -18.56 -8.08 -5.86
C HIS A 108 -17.07 -7.91 -5.55
N ILE A 109 -16.38 -7.02 -6.28
CA ILE A 109 -15.01 -6.61 -5.98
C ILE A 109 -15.07 -5.49 -4.93
N GLY A 110 -14.62 -5.77 -3.71
CA GLY A 110 -14.72 -4.90 -2.55
C GLY A 110 -13.67 -3.81 -2.46
N ALA A 111 -13.29 -3.21 -3.60
CA ALA A 111 -12.26 -2.17 -3.68
C ALA A 111 -12.87 -0.77 -3.56
N ALA A 112 -12.57 -0.09 -2.46
CA ALA A 112 -12.84 1.33 -2.28
C ALA A 112 -11.54 2.10 -2.50
N LEU A 113 -11.53 3.05 -3.44
CA LEU A 113 -10.30 3.64 -3.95
C LEU A 113 -10.32 5.16 -3.84
N VAL A 114 -9.18 5.74 -3.47
CA VAL A 114 -8.91 7.18 -3.58
C VAL A 114 -7.81 7.37 -4.61
N LEU A 115 -8.15 7.97 -5.74
CA LEU A 115 -7.26 8.17 -6.88
C LEU A 115 -6.78 9.62 -6.93
N GLY A 116 -5.47 9.83 -6.81
CA GLY A 116 -4.84 11.14 -6.98
C GLY A 116 -3.90 11.14 -8.17
N GLY A 117 -4.02 12.14 -9.05
CA GLY A 117 -3.08 12.33 -10.16
C GLY A 117 -2.94 13.78 -10.59
N TYR A 118 -1.76 14.12 -11.09
CA TYR A 118 -1.47 15.43 -11.67
C TYR A 118 -1.27 15.26 -13.17
N ASP A 119 -2.17 15.82 -13.99
CA ASP A 119 -2.04 15.76 -15.44
C ASP A 119 -2.03 17.15 -16.09
N CYS A 120 -2.13 17.21 -17.42
CA CYS A 120 -2.11 18.47 -18.17
C CYS A 120 -3.26 19.42 -17.82
N THR A 121 -4.30 18.95 -17.13
CA THR A 121 -5.43 19.76 -16.64
C THR A 121 -5.26 20.20 -15.18
N GLY A 122 -4.16 19.81 -14.54
CA GLY A 122 -3.85 20.10 -13.14
C GLY A 122 -4.09 18.92 -12.20
N PRO A 123 -4.09 19.16 -10.87
CA PRO A 123 -4.33 18.14 -9.87
C PRO A 123 -5.81 17.69 -9.90
N GLN A 124 -6.02 16.37 -9.88
CA GLN A 124 -7.35 15.77 -9.79
C GLN A 124 -7.38 14.67 -8.74
N LEU A 125 -8.41 14.71 -7.90
CA LEU A 125 -8.65 13.75 -6.84
C LEU A 125 -10.05 13.16 -7.00
N PHE A 126 -10.14 11.83 -6.93
CA PHE A 126 -11.38 11.09 -7.10
C PHE A 126 -11.56 10.04 -6.02
N THR A 127 -12.81 9.79 -5.65
CA THR A 127 -13.22 8.55 -4.98
C THR A 127 -13.85 7.62 -6.00
N ILE A 128 -13.59 6.31 -5.85
CA ILE A 128 -14.27 5.27 -6.59
C ILE A 128 -14.78 4.24 -5.57
N TYR A 129 -16.10 4.11 -5.47
CA TYR A 129 -16.72 3.12 -4.59
C TYR A 129 -16.77 1.74 -5.26
N PRO A 130 -16.89 0.64 -4.49
CA PRO A 130 -16.89 -0.74 -5.02
C PRO A 130 -17.93 -1.02 -6.11
N HIS A 131 -19.04 -0.27 -6.13
CA HIS A 131 -20.11 -0.43 -7.12
C HIS A 131 -19.90 0.41 -8.39
N GLY A 132 -18.80 1.16 -8.49
CA GLY A 132 -18.43 1.96 -9.66
C GLY A 132 -18.96 3.40 -9.66
N SER A 133 -19.57 3.89 -8.57
CA SER A 133 -19.82 5.32 -8.44
C SER A 133 -18.52 6.09 -8.19
N THR A 134 -18.48 7.33 -8.65
CA THR A 134 -17.28 8.16 -8.62
C THR A 134 -17.62 9.60 -8.29
N ASP A 135 -16.86 10.21 -7.40
CA ASP A 135 -16.95 11.64 -7.09
C ASP A 135 -15.61 12.33 -7.34
N LYS A 136 -15.66 13.61 -7.72
CA LYS A 136 -14.49 14.49 -7.86
C LYS A 136 -14.59 15.59 -6.82
N LEU A 137 -13.68 15.63 -5.86
CA LEU A 137 -13.76 16.50 -4.68
C LEU A 137 -12.38 17.06 -4.32
N PRO A 138 -12.30 18.22 -3.63
CA PRO A 138 -11.03 18.82 -3.21
C PRO A 138 -10.35 18.04 -2.08
N TYR A 139 -11.09 17.30 -1.27
CA TYR A 139 -10.59 16.39 -0.25
C TYR A 139 -11.55 15.20 -0.10
N VAL A 140 -11.01 14.03 0.24
CA VAL A 140 -11.79 12.80 0.34
C VAL A 140 -11.22 11.87 1.40
N THR A 141 -12.08 11.05 1.99
CA THR A 141 -11.68 10.00 2.95
C THR A 141 -12.42 8.71 2.64
N MET A 142 -11.78 7.56 2.81
CA MET A 142 -12.39 6.24 2.66
C MET A 142 -11.85 5.27 3.72
N GLY A 143 -12.56 4.15 3.93
CA GLY A 143 -12.20 3.14 4.93
C GLY A 143 -13.01 3.25 6.24
N SER A 144 -12.68 2.44 7.24
CA SER A 144 -13.40 2.35 8.51
C SER A 144 -13.25 3.59 9.39
N GLY A 145 -12.05 4.18 9.47
CA GLY A 145 -11.81 5.43 10.21
C GLY A 145 -12.04 6.70 9.39
N SER A 146 -12.68 6.59 8.21
CA SER A 146 -12.95 7.71 7.31
C SER A 146 -13.73 8.85 7.96
N LEU A 147 -14.69 8.55 8.83
CA LEU A 147 -15.50 9.59 9.50
C LEU A 147 -14.66 10.44 10.46
N ALA A 148 -13.70 9.84 11.17
CA ALA A 148 -12.79 10.55 12.05
C ALA A 148 -11.81 11.44 11.26
N ALA A 149 -11.32 10.94 10.12
CA ALA A 149 -10.50 11.71 9.19
C ALA A 149 -11.28 12.87 8.56
N MET A 150 -12.54 12.65 8.18
CA MET A 150 -13.40 13.67 7.58
C MET A 150 -13.65 14.83 8.54
N ALA A 151 -13.84 14.55 9.83
CA ALA A 151 -14.02 15.60 10.84
C ALA A 151 -12.81 16.56 10.91
N VAL A 152 -11.58 16.04 10.75
CA VAL A 152 -10.36 16.87 10.70
C VAL A 152 -10.31 17.69 9.42
N PHE A 153 -10.66 17.10 8.26
CA PHE A 153 -10.71 17.84 7.00
C PHE A 153 -11.73 18.97 7.03
N GLU A 154 -12.95 18.72 7.50
CA GLU A 154 -13.99 19.76 7.60
C GLU A 154 -13.57 20.92 8.53
N ALA A 155 -12.77 20.65 9.56
CA ALA A 155 -12.29 21.69 10.49
C ALA A 155 -11.07 22.46 9.98
N GLY A 156 -10.14 21.78 9.30
CA GLY A 156 -8.81 22.32 8.98
C GLY A 156 -8.60 22.68 7.51
N TRP A 157 -9.43 22.18 6.59
CA TRP A 157 -9.22 22.40 5.16
C TRP A 157 -9.40 23.86 4.76
N LYS A 158 -8.47 24.34 3.95
CA LYS A 158 -8.56 25.64 3.27
C LYS A 158 -8.30 25.46 1.79
N ARG A 159 -8.88 26.36 1.00
CA ARG A 159 -8.55 26.43 -0.41
C ARG A 159 -7.09 26.88 -0.59
N ASP A 160 -6.41 26.30 -1.56
CA ASP A 160 -5.05 26.69 -1.99
C ASP A 160 -3.99 26.65 -0.86
N MET A 161 -4.09 25.65 0.02
CA MET A 161 -3.07 25.40 1.06
C MET A 161 -1.68 25.22 0.46
N GLU A 162 -0.67 25.59 1.24
CA GLU A 162 0.72 25.32 0.92
C GLU A 162 1.06 23.83 1.16
N ARG A 163 2.11 23.34 0.50
CA ARG A 163 2.49 21.92 0.50
C ARG A 163 2.58 21.31 1.91
N GLN A 164 3.26 21.99 2.82
CA GLN A 164 3.47 21.49 4.18
C GLN A 164 2.19 21.50 5.01
N GLU A 165 1.35 22.54 4.86
CA GLU A 165 0.04 22.63 5.53
C GLU A 165 -0.87 21.46 5.10
N ALA A 166 -0.85 21.11 3.81
CA ALA A 166 -1.59 19.96 3.31
C ALA A 166 -1.06 18.61 3.84
N ILE A 167 0.26 18.45 3.96
CA ILE A 167 0.87 17.24 4.55
C ILE A 167 0.47 17.10 6.02
N ASP A 168 0.55 18.18 6.79
CA ASP A 168 0.21 18.18 8.21
C ASP A 168 -1.29 17.89 8.43
N LEU A 169 -2.17 18.47 7.59
CA LEU A 169 -3.60 18.20 7.64
C LEU A 169 -3.92 16.73 7.34
N VAL A 170 -3.28 16.13 6.32
CA VAL A 170 -3.48 14.71 6.01
C VAL A 170 -2.92 13.83 7.12
N ARG A 171 -1.74 14.14 7.68
CA ARG A 171 -1.18 13.42 8.82
C ARG A 171 -2.19 13.40 9.97
N GLU A 172 -2.70 14.56 10.36
CA GLU A 172 -3.65 14.70 11.47
C GLU A 172 -4.96 13.95 11.20
N ALA A 173 -5.46 14.00 9.96
CA ALA A 173 -6.66 13.25 9.56
C ALA A 173 -6.47 11.73 9.68
N ILE A 174 -5.32 11.19 9.25
CA ILE A 174 -5.00 9.77 9.41
C ILE A 174 -4.79 9.41 10.90
N GLU A 175 -4.09 10.25 11.67
CA GLU A 175 -3.89 10.04 13.11
C GLU A 175 -5.22 10.02 13.88
N SER A 176 -6.17 10.90 13.52
CA SER A 176 -7.54 10.87 14.05
C SER A 176 -8.21 9.53 13.77
N GLY A 177 -8.05 8.97 12.55
CA GLY A 177 -8.48 7.62 12.23
C GLY A 177 -7.79 6.55 13.09
N ILE A 178 -6.47 6.63 13.26
CA ILE A 178 -5.66 5.69 14.07
C ILE A 178 -6.14 5.62 15.52
N PHE A 179 -6.47 6.76 16.14
CA PHE A 179 -6.85 6.80 17.55
C PHE A 179 -8.35 6.56 17.81
N ASN A 180 -9.21 6.73 16.80
CA ASN A 180 -10.66 6.58 16.95
C ASN A 180 -11.26 5.35 16.25
N ASP A 181 -10.50 4.62 15.42
CA ASP A 181 -10.93 3.38 14.76
C ASP A 181 -10.04 2.19 15.14
N LEU A 182 -10.65 1.11 15.62
CA LEU A 182 -9.94 -0.13 16.02
C LEU A 182 -9.24 -0.80 14.83
N GLY A 183 -9.83 -0.65 13.65
CA GLY A 183 -9.34 -1.23 12.41
C GLY A 183 -8.07 -0.55 11.88
N SER A 184 -7.88 0.72 12.22
CA SER A 184 -6.78 1.56 11.75
C SER A 184 -5.65 1.60 12.78
N GLY A 185 -4.42 1.85 12.34
CA GLY A 185 -3.32 2.07 13.27
C GLY A 185 -1.91 1.93 12.72
N SER A 186 -0.97 1.85 13.65
CA SER A 186 0.48 1.76 13.39
C SER A 186 1.05 3.10 12.90
N ASN A 187 1.57 3.19 11.68
CA ASN A 187 2.24 4.38 11.16
C ASN A 187 1.34 5.10 10.15
N VAL A 188 1.74 6.31 9.77
CA VAL A 188 1.13 7.10 8.70
C VAL A 188 2.09 7.17 7.52
N ASP A 189 1.60 6.87 6.33
CA ASP A 189 2.30 7.17 5.08
C ASP A 189 1.68 8.36 4.39
N ILE A 190 2.54 9.11 3.70
CA ILE A 190 2.15 10.25 2.90
C ILE A 190 2.74 10.08 1.49
N CYS A 191 1.93 10.35 0.48
CA CYS A 191 2.39 10.47 -0.90
C CYS A 191 2.04 11.86 -1.41
N VAL A 192 3.05 12.61 -1.84
CA VAL A 192 2.88 13.95 -2.42
C VAL A 192 3.06 13.83 -3.92
N ILE A 193 2.09 14.32 -4.68
CA ILE A 193 2.10 14.32 -6.15
C ILE A 193 2.03 15.76 -6.62
N GLU A 194 3.04 16.21 -7.35
CA GLU A 194 3.14 17.55 -7.94
C GLU A 194 3.42 17.41 -9.44
N LYS A 195 3.50 18.53 -10.15
CA LYS A 195 3.76 18.52 -11.59
C LYS A 195 5.12 17.86 -11.91
N GLY A 196 5.08 16.69 -12.55
CA GLY A 196 6.26 15.95 -13.01
C GLY A 196 7.11 15.32 -11.91
N LYS A 197 6.67 15.36 -10.65
CA LYS A 197 7.38 14.74 -9.52
C LYS A 197 6.39 14.12 -8.52
N HIS A 198 6.83 13.06 -7.88
CA HIS A 198 6.12 12.48 -6.74
C HIS A 198 7.13 12.15 -5.64
N GLU A 199 6.67 12.16 -4.39
CA GLU A 199 7.46 11.79 -3.23
C GLU A 199 6.65 10.85 -2.36
N MET A 200 7.17 9.66 -2.09
CA MET A 200 6.59 8.69 -1.18
C MET A 200 7.31 8.77 0.18
N LEU A 201 6.62 9.24 1.20
CA LEU A 201 7.09 9.38 2.57
C LEU A 201 6.51 8.24 3.42
N ARG A 202 7.17 7.07 3.33
CA ARG A 202 6.78 5.88 4.10
C ARG A 202 7.07 6.07 5.59
N ASN A 203 6.13 5.69 6.45
CA ASN A 203 6.22 5.82 7.91
C ASN A 203 6.57 7.26 8.35
N TYR A 204 5.97 8.25 7.70
CA TYR A 204 6.15 9.68 7.96
C TYR A 204 5.89 10.03 9.42
N ALA A 205 4.81 9.50 10.00
CA ALA A 205 4.51 9.64 11.43
C ALA A 205 4.34 8.26 12.09
N ARG A 206 4.78 8.16 13.35
CA ARG A 206 4.74 6.93 14.15
C ARG A 206 4.13 7.24 15.52
N PRO A 207 2.79 7.37 15.61
CA PRO A 207 2.12 7.82 16.83
C PRO A 207 2.28 6.87 18.02
N ASN A 208 2.61 5.59 17.78
CA ASN A 208 2.75 4.58 18.81
C ASN A 208 4.10 3.87 18.72
N GLU A 209 4.79 3.73 19.85
CA GLU A 209 6.01 2.96 19.97
C GLU A 209 5.77 1.60 20.66
N ARG A 210 6.52 0.58 20.25
CA ARG A 210 6.45 -0.73 20.89
C ARG A 210 7.32 -0.74 22.15
N GLY A 211 6.71 -1.04 23.30
CA GLY A 211 7.43 -1.26 24.55
C GLY A 211 8.49 -2.37 24.43
N GLN A 212 9.61 -2.19 25.14
CA GLN A 212 10.67 -3.18 25.21
C GLN A 212 10.22 -4.39 26.04
N LYS A 213 10.69 -5.59 25.67
CA LYS A 213 10.42 -6.80 26.46
C LYS A 213 11.26 -6.78 27.73
N GLU A 214 10.64 -6.92 28.89
CA GLU A 214 11.34 -6.95 30.19
C GLU A 214 12.19 -8.21 30.40
N ARG A 215 11.85 -9.31 29.72
CA ARG A 215 12.52 -10.60 29.87
C ARG A 215 12.84 -11.24 28.52
N SER A 216 13.94 -11.98 28.48
CA SER A 216 14.28 -12.84 27.35
C SER A 216 13.59 -14.20 27.49
N TYR A 217 12.96 -14.66 26.42
CA TYR A 217 12.32 -15.98 26.32
C TYR A 217 13.12 -16.93 25.41
N ARG A 218 14.44 -16.76 25.33
CA ARG A 218 15.32 -17.61 24.51
C ARG A 218 15.65 -18.89 25.28
N PHE A 219 15.31 -20.05 24.70
CA PHE A 219 15.69 -21.36 25.23
C PHE A 219 17.05 -21.81 24.68
N VAL A 220 17.75 -22.65 25.45
CA VAL A 220 19.04 -23.23 25.03
C VAL A 220 18.80 -24.24 23.90
N ARG A 221 19.76 -24.38 22.97
CA ARG A 221 19.69 -25.41 21.92
C ARG A 221 19.62 -26.81 22.56
N GLY A 222 18.73 -27.66 22.07
CA GLY A 222 18.48 -29.00 22.63
C GLY A 222 17.28 -29.08 23.59
N THR A 223 16.58 -27.97 23.84
CA THR A 223 15.35 -27.96 24.68
C THR A 223 14.13 -28.58 23.98
N THR A 224 14.16 -28.72 22.66
CA THR A 224 13.06 -29.27 21.86
C THR A 224 13.43 -30.67 21.39
N ASP A 225 12.59 -31.66 21.68
CA ASP A 225 12.77 -33.04 21.21
C ASP A 225 12.62 -33.12 19.69
N VAL A 226 13.61 -33.71 19.02
CA VAL A 226 13.63 -33.90 17.57
C VAL A 226 13.56 -35.39 17.25
N LEU A 227 12.44 -35.82 16.64
CA LEU A 227 12.22 -37.24 16.31
C LEU A 227 13.05 -37.72 15.12
N GLN A 228 13.22 -36.88 14.10
CA GLN A 228 13.96 -37.22 12.89
C GLN A 228 14.65 -35.97 12.35
N THR A 229 15.90 -36.14 11.91
CA THR A 229 16.67 -35.09 11.24
C THR A 229 17.13 -35.60 9.88
N SER A 230 16.95 -34.81 8.84
CA SER A 230 17.51 -35.05 7.51
C SER A 230 18.34 -33.84 7.10
N VAL A 231 19.63 -34.06 6.80
CA VAL A 231 20.56 -33.01 6.36
C VAL A 231 20.89 -33.26 4.90
N ARG A 232 20.69 -32.27 4.05
CA ARG A 232 21.05 -32.32 2.62
C ARG A 232 22.16 -31.30 2.35
N SER A 233 23.29 -31.77 1.86
CA SER A 233 24.35 -30.91 1.31
C SER A 233 23.99 -30.50 -0.12
N LEU A 234 23.97 -29.20 -0.39
CA LEU A 234 23.57 -28.65 -1.71
C LEU A 234 24.74 -28.61 -2.72
N VAL A 235 25.98 -28.86 -2.29
CA VAL A 235 27.16 -28.92 -3.14
C VAL A 235 27.99 -30.14 -2.74
N THR A 236 28.23 -31.04 -3.69
CA THR A 236 29.27 -32.07 -3.58
C THR A 236 30.58 -31.40 -3.97
N VAL A 237 31.43 -31.07 -3.02
CA VAL A 237 32.80 -30.65 -3.32
C VAL A 237 33.51 -31.86 -3.89
N VAL A 238 33.63 -31.91 -5.22
CA VAL A 238 34.55 -32.84 -5.89
C VAL A 238 35.89 -32.14 -5.87
N GLU A 239 36.86 -32.66 -5.12
CA GLU A 239 38.26 -32.23 -5.23
C GLU A 239 38.74 -32.59 -6.64
N GLY A 240 38.62 -31.63 -7.56
CA GLY A 240 39.21 -31.70 -8.90
C GLY A 240 40.66 -31.25 -8.84
N ASP A 241 41.56 -32.19 -9.15
CA ASP A 241 42.97 -32.08 -9.51
C ASP A 241 43.82 -30.99 -8.84
N GLN A 242 44.71 -31.43 -7.95
CA GLN A 242 45.92 -30.69 -7.58
C GLN A 242 46.81 -30.52 -8.83
N SER A 243 46.55 -29.47 -9.61
CA SER A 243 47.55 -28.89 -10.50
C SER A 243 48.54 -28.10 -9.64
N ASN A 244 49.47 -28.83 -9.02
CA ASN A 244 50.57 -28.23 -8.27
C ASN A 244 51.62 -27.69 -9.26
N ASN A 245 51.30 -26.54 -9.86
CA ASN A 245 52.27 -25.61 -10.39
C ASN A 245 52.95 -24.93 -9.20
N ASN A 246 54.16 -25.36 -8.81
CA ASN A 246 55.29 -24.44 -8.70
C ASN A 246 56.65 -25.08 -8.40
N SER A 247 57.62 -24.67 -9.22
CA SER A 247 58.99 -24.24 -8.85
C SER A 247 59.95 -25.21 -8.14
N GLY A 248 61.06 -25.49 -8.83
CA GLY A 248 62.36 -25.00 -8.34
C GLY A 248 63.40 -26.03 -7.90
N GLY A 249 64.45 -26.16 -8.72
CA GLY A 249 65.85 -26.18 -8.27
C GLY A 249 66.43 -27.50 -7.75
N GLY A 250 67.31 -28.10 -8.55
CA GLY A 250 68.29 -29.10 -8.10
C GLY A 250 69.53 -29.10 -9.00
N ARG A 251 70.65 -28.56 -8.49
CA ARG A 251 72.00 -28.60 -9.08
C ARG A 251 72.61 -29.99 -8.95
N GLY A 252 73.51 -30.35 -9.85
CA GLY A 252 74.50 -31.41 -9.63
C GLY A 252 75.23 -31.81 -10.91
N GLU A 253 76.46 -31.30 -11.04
CA GLU A 253 77.65 -31.74 -11.82
C GLU A 253 77.49 -32.41 -13.19
#